data_AF-A0A3R9LQN2-F1
#
_entry.id   AF-A0A3R9LQN2-F1
#
_cell.length_a   1.000
_cell.length_b   1.000
_cell.length_c   1.000
_cell.angle_alpha   90.00
_cell.angle_beta   90.00
_cell.angle_gamma   90.00
#
_symmetry.space_group_name_H-M   'P 1'
#
loop_
_entity.id
_entity.type
_entity.pdbx_description
1 polymer ?
#
loop_
_entity_poly.entity_id
_entity_poly.type
_entity_poly.pdbx_seq_one_letter_code
_entity_poly.pdbx_strand_id
1 'polypeptide(L)'
;MNEIIPIKSLEIKIDKNSKAPHVVLNGVDFINEKIGLRGLQIVWETNKGEIPEGIIRLDLFQREDSKCFREISISQSFEGGFIKRE
;
A
#
# COMPACT_ATOMS: atom_id res chain seq x y z
N MET A 1 -13.08 16.62 -3.01
CA MET A 1 -13.29 15.17 -3.13
C MET A 1 -11.92 14.54 -3.26
N ASN A 2 -11.48 13.75 -2.27
CA ASN A 2 -10.26 12.97 -2.41
C ASN A 2 -10.54 11.89 -3.45
N GLU A 3 -9.98 12.02 -4.65
CA GLU A 3 -9.95 10.91 -5.58
C GLU A 3 -9.27 9.74 -4.85
N ILE A 4 -10.00 8.64 -4.70
CA ILE A 4 -9.45 7.39 -4.17
C ILE A 4 -8.47 6.92 -5.23
N ILE A 5 -7.17 7.01 -4.97
CA ILE A 5 -6.13 6.57 -5.90
C ILE A 5 -6.14 5.04 -5.88
N PRO A 6 -6.57 4.35 -6.95
CA PRO A 6 -6.53 2.89 -6.98
C PRO A 6 -5.08 2.40 -6.97
N ILE A 7 -4.81 1.30 -6.27
CA ILE A 7 -3.50 0.66 -6.22
C ILE A 7 -3.33 -0.17 -7.49
N LYS A 8 -2.56 0.35 -8.46
CA LYS A 8 -2.23 -0.34 -9.72
C LYS A 8 -0.91 -1.10 -9.62
N SER A 9 0.06 -0.54 -8.91
CA SER A 9 1.37 -1.16 -8.67
C SER A 9 1.96 -0.67 -7.34
N LEU A 10 2.58 -1.57 -6.60
CA LEU A 10 3.31 -1.26 -5.37
C LEU A 10 4.66 -1.99 -5.41
N GLU A 11 5.74 -1.23 -5.41
CA GLU A 11 7.09 -1.76 -5.23
C GLU A 11 7.62 -1.36 -3.86
N ILE A 12 8.18 -2.32 -3.13
CA ILE A 12 8.87 -2.09 -1.86
C ILE A 12 10.23 -2.76 -1.94
N LYS A 13 11.29 -1.97 -1.90
CA LYS A 13 12.68 -2.44 -1.91
C LYS A 13 13.28 -2.20 -0.53
N ILE A 14 13.70 -3.28 0.11
CA ILE A 14 14.38 -3.26 1.40
C ILE A 14 15.85 -3.52 1.14
N ASP A 15 16.68 -2.51 1.34
CA ASP A 15 18.14 -2.61 1.28
C ASP A 15 18.71 -2.47 2.68
N LYS A 16 19.59 -3.40 3.08
CA LYS A 16 20.30 -3.36 4.36
C LYS A 16 21.16 -2.10 4.54
N ASN A 17 21.55 -1.46 3.45
CA ASN A 17 22.36 -0.24 3.47
C ASN A 17 21.49 1.04 3.53
N SER A 18 20.18 0.91 3.34
CA SER A 18 19.24 2.03 3.45
C SER A 18 18.70 2.14 4.87
N LYS A 19 18.45 3.38 5.32
CA LYS A 19 17.82 3.66 6.62
C LYS A 19 16.30 3.43 6.60
N ALA A 20 15.70 3.33 5.42
CA ALA A 20 14.27 3.12 5.23
C ALA A 20 14.00 2.33 3.94
N PRO A 21 12.87 1.59 3.84
CA PRO A 21 12.45 0.97 2.59
C PRO A 21 12.23 2.02 1.49
N HIS A 22 12.63 1.69 0.26
CA HIS A 22 12.24 2.47 -0.91
C HIS A 22 10.88 2.00 -1.40
N VAL A 23 9.93 2.92 -1.48
CA VAL A 23 8.52 2.61 -1.81
C VAL A 23 8.11 3.41 -3.03
N VAL A 24 7.54 2.71 -4.01
CA VAL A 24 6.96 3.31 -5.21
C VAL A 24 5.53 2.81 -5.36
N LEU A 25 4.56 3.74 -5.39
CA LEU A 25 3.14 3.46 -5.59
C LEU A 25 2.70 4.06 -6.92
N ASN A 26 2.23 3.25 -7.87
CA ASN A 26 1.80 3.72 -9.19
C ASN A 26 2.84 4.58 -9.93
N GLY A 27 4.13 4.28 -9.76
CA GLY A 27 5.24 5.07 -10.29
C GLY A 27 5.64 6.31 -9.47
N VAL A 28 4.90 6.62 -8.39
CA VAL A 28 5.22 7.71 -7.47
C VAL A 28 6.22 7.25 -6.43
N ASP A 29 7.40 7.86 -6.44
CA ASP A 29 8.46 7.62 -5.46
C ASP A 29 8.18 8.39 -4.16
N PHE A 30 8.00 7.67 -3.07
CA PHE A 30 7.66 8.26 -1.76
C PHE A 30 8.75 9.19 -1.22
N ILE A 31 10.02 8.94 -1.53
CA ILE A 31 11.12 9.78 -1.07
C ILE A 31 11.05 11.15 -1.76
N ASN A 32 10.83 11.17 -3.08
CA ASN A 32 10.75 12.40 -3.87
C ASN A 32 9.54 13.24 -3.48
N GLU A 33 8.40 12.58 -3.22
CA GLU A 33 7.15 13.23 -2.83
C GLU A 33 7.02 13.48 -1.32
N LYS A 34 8.05 13.16 -0.52
CA LYS A 34 8.06 13.32 0.94
C LYS A 34 6.87 12.63 1.63
N ILE A 35 6.53 11.43 1.15
CA ILE A 35 5.48 10.57 1.69
C ILE A 35 6.13 9.53 2.61
N GLY A 36 5.58 9.35 3.82
CA GLY A 36 5.95 8.29 4.73
C GLY A 36 4.99 7.11 4.61
N LEU A 37 5.52 5.88 4.48
CA LEU A 37 4.74 4.66 4.66
C LEU A 37 4.58 4.39 6.17
N ARG A 38 3.34 4.39 6.67
CA ARG A 38 3.02 4.08 8.07
C ARG A 38 2.64 2.62 8.27
N GLY A 39 1.87 2.07 7.33
CA GLY A 39 1.33 0.73 7.43
C GLY A 39 1.11 0.11 6.05
N LEU A 40 1.40 -1.18 5.97
CA LEU A 40 1.06 -2.04 4.84
C LEU A 40 0.35 -3.27 5.39
N GLN A 41 -0.83 -3.55 4.85
CA GLN A 41 -1.56 -4.78 5.13
C GLN A 41 -1.90 -5.44 3.80
N ILE A 42 -1.49 -6.70 3.66
CA ILE A 42 -1.86 -7.56 2.54
C ILE A 42 -2.49 -8.80 3.15
N VAL A 43 -3.80 -8.96 2.94
CA VAL A 43 -4.56 -10.12 3.37
C VAL A 43 -4.97 -10.87 2.12
N TRP A 44 -4.62 -12.16 2.06
CA TRP A 44 -5.02 -13.06 1.00
C TRP A 44 -5.45 -14.36 1.66
N GLU A 45 -6.75 -14.49 1.94
CA GLU A 45 -7.27 -15.71 2.55
C GLU A 45 -7.29 -16.86 1.53
N THR A 46 -6.84 -18.04 1.94
CA THR A 46 -6.86 -19.25 1.09
C THR A 46 -7.94 -20.24 1.50
N ASN A 47 -8.87 -19.85 2.38
CA ASN A 47 -9.81 -20.78 2.99
C ASN A 47 -10.97 -21.10 2.05
N LYS A 48 -11.23 -22.40 1.86
CA LYS A 48 -12.13 -22.95 0.83
C LYS A 48 -13.64 -22.81 1.13
N GLY A 49 -14.03 -22.08 2.18
CA GLY A 49 -15.40 -22.08 2.71
C GLY A 49 -16.16 -20.76 2.58
N GLU A 50 -15.46 -19.63 2.48
CA GLU A 50 -16.04 -18.29 2.37
C GLU A 50 -15.41 -17.56 1.17
N ILE A 51 -16.06 -16.49 0.69
CA ILE A 51 -15.49 -15.64 -0.36
C ILE A 51 -14.20 -15.04 0.20
N PRO A 52 -13.01 -15.33 -0.37
CA PRO A 52 -11.79 -14.75 0.14
C PRO A 52 -11.83 -13.24 -0.02
N GLU A 53 -11.76 -12.49 1.08
CA GLU A 53 -11.54 -11.06 1.03
C GLU A 53 -10.03 -10.82 0.84
N GLY A 54 -9.61 -10.71 -0.42
CA GLY A 54 -8.28 -10.21 -0.75
C GLY A 54 -8.26 -8.70 -0.53
N ILE A 55 -7.49 -8.20 0.44
CA ILE A 55 -7.39 -6.76 0.72
C ILE A 55 -5.92 -6.34 0.70
N ILE A 56 -5.63 -5.27 -0.03
CA ILE A 56 -4.40 -4.51 0.10
C ILE A 56 -4.76 -3.14 0.69
N ARG A 57 -4.12 -2.80 1.81
CA ARG A 57 -4.26 -1.50 2.45
C ARG A 57 -2.90 -0.85 2.68
N LEU A 58 -2.84 0.43 2.38
CA LEU A 58 -1.70 1.32 2.58
C LEU A 58 -2.12 2.48 3.46
N ASP A 59 -1.42 2.66 4.58
CA ASP A 59 -1.55 3.84 5.44
C ASP A 59 -0.32 4.73 5.25
N LEU A 60 -0.55 6.00 4.92
CA LEU A 60 0.45 6.96 4.46
C LEU A 60 0.41 8.24 5.29
N PHE A 61 1.58 8.86 5.44
CA PHE A 61 1.72 10.24 5.89
C PHE A 61 2.19 11.09 4.72
N GLN A 62 1.36 12.01 4.25
CA GLN A 62 1.77 13.01 3.27
C GLN A 62 2.12 14.30 3.98
N ARG A 63 3.30 14.84 3.72
CA ARG A 63 3.68 16.16 4.24
C ARG A 63 3.05 17.24 3.35
N GLU A 64 2.12 18.00 3.90
CA GLU A 64 1.45 19.08 3.17
C GLU A 64 2.26 20.38 3.26
N ASP A 65 2.87 20.65 4.42
CA ASP A 65 3.78 21.77 4.62
C ASP A 65 4.85 21.48 5.71
N SER A 66 5.55 22.51 6.17
CA SER A 66 6.61 22.35 7.19
C SER A 66 6.13 21.80 8.54
N LYS A 67 4.83 21.88 8.86
CA LYS A 67 4.26 21.59 10.19
C LYS A 67 3.08 20.60 10.18
N CYS A 68 2.45 20.38 9.02
CA CYS A 68 1.25 19.57 8.89
C CYS A 68 1.53 18.27 8.12
N PHE A 69 1.09 17.15 8.71
CA PHE A 69 1.05 15.85 8.07
C PHE A 69 -0.41 15.45 7.89
N ARG A 70 -0.72 14.95 6.70
CA ARG A 70 -2.00 14.36 6.38
C ARG A 70 -1.89 12.85 6.43
N GLU A 71 -2.77 12.22 7.23
CA GLU A 71 -2.95 10.78 7.20
C GLU A 71 -3.88 10.39 6.05
N ILE A 72 -3.45 9.43 5.24
CA ILE A 72 -4.21 8.91 4.10
C ILE A 72 -4.20 7.39 4.18
N SER A 73 -5.38 6.78 4.13
CA SER A 73 -5.54 5.33 3.98
C SER A 73 -6.11 5.01 2.61
N ILE A 74 -5.44 4.13 1.87
CA ILE A 74 -5.88 3.61 0.59
C ILE A 74 -6.11 2.12 0.76
N SER A 75 -7.32 1.66 0.49
CA SER A 75 -7.68 0.24 0.56
C SER A 75 -8.27 -0.21 -0.77
N GLN A 76 -7.85 -1.38 -1.23
CA GLN A 76 -8.37 -2.02 -2.43
C GLN A 76 -8.66 -3.48 -2.15
N SER A 77 -9.88 -3.91 -2.47
CA SER A 77 -10.31 -5.31 -2.42
C SER A 77 -10.14 -5.98 -3.80
N PHE A 78 -9.97 -7.30 -3.79
CA PHE A 78 -9.88 -8.14 -4.98
C PHE A 78 -10.93 -9.24 -4.88
N GLU A 79 -11.91 -9.23 -5.77
CA GLU A 79 -12.88 -10.32 -5.86
C GLU A 79 -12.21 -11.59 -6.40
N GLY A 80 -12.40 -12.72 -5.69
CA GLY A 80 -12.03 -14.05 -6.20
C GLY A 80 -10.56 -14.46 -6.07
N GLY A 81 -9.83 -13.97 -5.04
CA GLY A 81 -8.41 -14.22 -4.78
C GLY A 81 -8.01 -15.68 -4.45
N PHE A 82 -8.39 -16.66 -5.25
CA PHE A 82 -7.90 -18.03 -5.12
C PHE A 82 -6.46 -18.13 -5.63
N ILE A 83 -5.48 -18.16 -4.73
CA ILE A 83 -4.16 -18.72 -5.06
C ILE A 83 -4.36 -20.24 -5.12
N LYS A 84 -4.57 -20.80 -6.33
CA LYS A 84 -4.45 -22.25 -6.52
C LYS A 84 -2.99 -22.62 -6.22
N ARG A 85 -2.76 -23.52 -5.27
CA ARG A 85 -1.49 -24.24 -5.18
C ARG A 85 -1.35 -25.05 -6.47
N GLU A 86 -0.31 -24.79 -7.25
CA GLU A 86 0.16 -25.70 -8.31
C GLU A 86 0.74 -26.98 -7.69
#